data_AF-A0A7V8VCZ6-F1
#
_entry.id   AF-A0A7V8VCZ6-F1
#
_cell.length_a   1.000
_cell.length_b   1.000
_cell.length_c   1.000
_cell.angle_alpha   90.00
_cell.angle_beta   90.00
_cell.angle_gamma   90.00
#
_symmetry.space_group_name_H-M   'P 1'
#
loop_
_entity.id
_entity.type
_entity.pdbx_description
1 polymer ?
#
loop_
_entity_poly.entity_id
_entity_poly.type
_entity_poly.pdbx_seq_one_letter_code
_entity_poly.pdbx_strand_id
1 'polypeptide(L)'
;MAYNFPIARRVIRWSRSAARQWRLRHQHPVNFALHLVGIPLALAGLVSLAFLAWPYALSAFCGGYLLQWIGHRIEGNDVGELIPLKRWLGLPVVAIAPQYLPVANDSHPQHQQNPVQPTEHS
;
A
#
# COMPACT_ATOMS: atom_id res chain seq x y z
N MET A 1 12.61 -14.12 -36.03
CA MET A 1 11.20 -14.12 -35.56
C MET A 1 11.11 -13.36 -34.25
N ALA A 2 10.56 -12.14 -34.26
CA ALA A 2 10.33 -11.38 -33.04
C ALA A 2 9.02 -11.85 -32.40
N TYR A 3 9.10 -12.62 -31.32
CA TYR A 3 7.91 -13.03 -30.59
C TYR A 3 7.26 -11.81 -29.92
N ASN A 4 6.16 -11.34 -30.51
CA ASN A 4 5.37 -10.28 -29.92
C ASN A 4 4.40 -10.92 -28.93
N PHE A 5 4.78 -11.02 -27.66
CA PHE A 5 3.91 -11.51 -26.59
C PHE A 5 3.16 -10.33 -25.95
N PRO A 6 1.94 -9.97 -26.43
CA PRO A 6 1.19 -8.83 -25.88
C PRO A 6 0.88 -9.00 -24.39
N ILE A 7 0.72 -10.24 -23.94
CA ILE A 7 0.51 -10.60 -22.53
C ILE A 7 1.75 -10.27 -21.69
N ALA A 8 2.94 -10.65 -22.14
CA ALA A 8 4.19 -10.37 -21.43
C ALA A 8 4.41 -8.85 -21.27
N ARG A 9 4.13 -8.06 -22.32
CA ARG A 9 4.22 -6.59 -22.25
C ARG A 9 3.23 -6.00 -21.24
N ARG A 10 2.01 -6.54 -21.15
CA ARG A 10 1.00 -6.11 -20.19
C ARG A 10 1.41 -6.43 -18.75
N VAL A 11 1.91 -7.65 -18.52
CA VAL A 11 2.42 -8.07 -17.21
C VAL A 11 3.60 -7.21 -16.78
N ILE A 12 4.61 -7.01 -17.65
CA ILE A 12 5.77 -6.17 -17.35
C ILE A 12 5.35 -4.73 -17.01
N ARG A 13 4.42 -4.15 -17.78
CA ARG A 13 3.90 -2.80 -17.49
C ARG A 13 3.20 -2.73 -16.14
N TRP A 14 2.40 -3.74 -15.80
CA TRP A 14 1.73 -3.84 -14.52
C TRP A 14 2.74 -3.99 -13.38
N SER A 15 3.68 -4.94 -13.46
CA SER A 15 4.72 -5.16 -12.45
C SER A 15 5.58 -3.92 -12.21
N ARG A 16 5.99 -3.23 -13.28
CA ARG A 16 6.73 -1.97 -13.17
C ARG A 16 5.91 -0.87 -12.51
N SER A 17 4.60 -0.83 -12.76
CA SER A 17 3.70 0.14 -12.14
C SER A 17 3.47 -0.17 -10.66
N ALA A 18 3.24 -1.43 -10.32
CA ALA A 18 3.12 -1.92 -8.96
C ALA A 18 4.40 -1.64 -8.15
N ALA A 19 5.58 -1.93 -8.71
CA ALA A 19 6.86 -1.64 -8.08
C ALA A 19 7.06 -0.14 -7.83
N ARG A 20 6.68 0.72 -8.79
CA ARG A 20 6.71 2.18 -8.59
C ARG A 20 5.78 2.62 -7.45
N GLN A 21 4.55 2.13 -7.44
CA GLN A 21 3.57 2.44 -6.38
C GLN A 21 4.00 1.92 -5.02
N TRP A 22 4.63 0.74 -4.98
CA TRP A 22 5.19 0.20 -3.76
C TRP A 22 6.33 1.09 -3.24
N ARG A 23 7.26 1.49 -4.10
CA ARG A 23 8.34 2.43 -3.73
C ARG A 23 7.77 3.74 -3.20
N LEU A 24 6.75 4.33 -3.83
CA LEU A 24 6.14 5.58 -3.37
C LEU A 24 5.60 5.52 -1.94
N ARG A 25 5.21 4.33 -1.44
CA ARG A 25 4.68 4.14 -0.08
C ARG A 25 5.74 3.71 0.94
N HIS A 26 6.95 3.40 0.50
CA HIS A 26 8.05 2.94 1.34
C HIS A 26 9.30 3.74 0.97
N GLN A 27 9.28 5.03 1.33
CA GLN A 27 10.40 5.93 1.10
C GLN A 27 11.38 5.91 2.29
N HIS A 28 10.90 5.61 3.51
CA HIS A 28 11.75 5.59 4.70
C HIS A 28 12.62 4.32 4.72
N PRO A 29 13.96 4.44 4.88
CA PRO A 29 14.87 3.28 4.83
C PRO A 29 14.59 2.26 5.93
N VAL A 30 14.17 2.71 7.12
CA VAL A 30 13.79 1.81 8.22
C VAL A 30 12.51 1.04 7.89
N ASN A 31 11.52 1.69 7.27
CA ASN A 31 10.28 1.01 6.87
C ASN A 31 10.58 -0.07 5.82
N PHE A 32 11.43 0.25 4.85
CA PHE A 32 11.91 -0.71 3.84
C PHE A 32 12.65 -1.90 4.48
N ALA A 33 13.59 -1.64 5.39
CA ALA A 33 14.36 -2.69 6.06
C ALA A 33 13.47 -3.60 6.92
N LEU A 34 12.53 -3.01 7.67
CA LEU A 34 11.57 -3.76 8.48
C LEU A 34 10.65 -4.62 7.61
N HIS A 35 10.23 -4.14 6.44
CA HIS A 35 9.46 -4.96 5.48
C HIS A 35 10.29 -6.08 4.86
N LEU A 36 11.56 -5.81 4.53
CA LEU A 36 12.46 -6.79 3.96
C LEU A 36 12.66 -8.00 4.88
N VAL A 37 12.64 -7.79 6.21
CA VAL A 37 12.73 -8.85 7.22
C VAL A 37 11.34 -9.38 7.59
N GLY A 38 10.37 -8.50 7.77
CA GLY A 38 9.03 -8.83 8.26
C GLY A 38 8.22 -9.69 7.30
N ILE A 39 8.29 -9.43 5.98
CA ILE A 39 7.54 -10.21 4.97
C ILE A 39 8.03 -11.67 4.94
N PRO A 40 9.33 -11.98 4.77
CA PRO A 40 9.81 -13.36 4.80
C PRO A 40 9.48 -14.07 6.11
N LEU A 41 9.60 -13.38 7.26
CA LEU A 41 9.31 -13.94 8.56
C LEU A 41 7.82 -14.27 8.73
N ALA A 42 6.94 -13.36 8.33
CA ALA A 42 5.50 -13.57 8.38
C ALA A 42 5.08 -14.73 7.45
N LEU A 43 5.61 -14.78 6.23
CA LEU A 43 5.33 -15.86 5.29
C LEU A 43 5.85 -17.22 5.80
N ALA A 44 7.06 -17.27 6.35
CA ALA A 44 7.62 -18.47 6.94
C ALA A 44 6.77 -18.95 8.13
N GLY A 45 6.33 -18.04 9.01
CA GLY A 45 5.42 -18.33 10.11
C GLY A 45 4.08 -18.87 9.62
N LEU A 46 3.48 -18.24 8.60
CA LEU A 46 2.21 -18.65 8.01
C LEU A 46 2.29 -20.06 7.40
N VAL A 47 3.34 -20.34 6.62
CA VAL A 47 3.59 -21.68 6.07
C VAL A 47 3.79 -22.67 7.22
N SER A 48 4.57 -22.30 8.23
CA SER A 48 4.86 -23.19 9.37
C SER A 48 3.61 -23.50 10.21
N LEU A 49 2.60 -22.62 10.25
CA LEU A 49 1.33 -22.91 10.95
C LEU A 49 0.61 -24.13 10.36
N ALA A 50 0.83 -24.43 9.08
CA ALA A 50 0.24 -25.60 8.42
C ALA A 50 1.01 -26.91 8.66
N PHE A 51 2.26 -26.86 9.16
CA PHE A 51 3.15 -28.03 9.19
C PHE A 51 3.91 -28.25 10.52
N LEU A 52 3.99 -27.27 11.43
CA LEU A 52 4.91 -27.26 12.56
C LEU A 52 4.24 -26.86 13.90
N ALA A 53 5.03 -26.88 14.98
CA ALA A 53 4.62 -26.49 16.33
C ALA A 53 4.06 -25.05 16.37
N TRP A 54 2.79 -24.97 16.75
CA TRP A 54 1.97 -23.76 16.80
C TRP A 54 2.61 -22.53 17.47
N PRO A 55 3.28 -22.61 18.64
CA PRO A 55 3.73 -21.39 19.32
C PRO A 55 4.81 -20.64 18.53
N TYR A 56 5.75 -21.36 17.91
CA TYR A 56 6.83 -20.74 17.14
C TYR A 56 6.31 -20.18 15.81
N ALA A 57 5.44 -20.92 15.13
CA ALA A 57 4.84 -20.49 13.87
C ALA A 57 3.97 -19.23 14.06
N LEU A 58 3.14 -19.22 15.10
CA LEU A 58 2.31 -18.06 15.44
C LEU A 58 3.19 -16.86 15.86
N SER A 59 4.23 -17.09 16.65
CA SER A 59 5.16 -16.03 17.06
C SER A 59 5.90 -15.43 15.87
N ALA A 60 6.35 -16.25 14.92
CA ALA A 60 7.00 -15.78 13.69
C ALA A 60 6.02 -14.99 12.82
N PHE A 61 4.77 -15.47 12.65
CA PHE A 61 3.75 -14.76 11.91
C PHE A 61 3.43 -13.39 12.53
N CYS A 62 3.08 -13.37 13.81
CA CYS A 62 2.75 -12.14 14.54
C CYS A 62 3.95 -11.19 14.62
N GLY A 63 5.16 -11.71 14.87
CA GLY A 63 6.38 -10.92 14.91
C GLY A 63 6.73 -10.30 13.55
N GLY A 64 6.62 -11.07 12.48
CA GLY A 64 6.81 -10.57 11.11
C GLY A 64 5.80 -9.50 10.72
N TYR A 65 4.54 -9.66 11.12
CA TYR A 65 3.50 -8.65 10.93
C TYR A 65 3.77 -7.39 11.78
N LEU A 66 4.20 -7.55 13.03
CA LEU A 66 4.51 -6.45 13.93
C LEU A 66 5.66 -5.59 13.37
N LEU A 67 6.71 -6.20 12.81
CA LEU A 67 7.80 -5.47 12.16
C LEU A 67 7.30 -4.59 11.01
N GLN A 68 6.42 -5.13 10.15
CA GLN A 68 5.81 -4.37 9.05
C GLN A 68 4.96 -3.22 9.57
N TRP A 69 4.15 -3.47 10.61
CA TRP A 69 3.34 -2.43 11.25
C TRP A 69 4.21 -1.31 11.84
N ILE A 70 5.29 -1.63 12.55
CA ILE A 70 6.24 -0.64 13.08
C ILE A 70 6.82 0.21 11.94
N GLY A 71 7.21 -0.42 10.83
CA GLY A 71 7.70 0.30 9.64
C GLY A 71 6.70 1.33 9.13
N HIS A 72 5.43 0.92 8.99
CA HIS A 72 4.34 1.81 8.59
C HIS A 72 4.08 2.95 9.58
N ARG A 73 4.20 2.69 10.89
CA ARG A 73 4.07 3.73 11.92
C ARG A 73 5.20 4.76 11.85
N ILE A 74 6.43 4.32 11.56
CA ILE A 74 7.59 5.20 11.36
C ILE A 74 7.45 6.01 10.07
N GLU A 75 7.01 5.38 8.98
CA GLU A 75 6.73 6.07 7.72
C GLU A 75 5.59 7.09 7.88
N GLY A 76 4.58 6.79 8.71
CA GLY A 76 3.40 7.62 8.90
C GLY A 76 2.26 7.30 7.93
N ASN A 77 2.20 6.07 7.40
CA ASN A 77 1.13 5.59 6.54
C ASN A 77 0.43 4.34 7.10
N ASP A 78 -0.71 4.01 6.53
CA ASP A 78 -1.52 2.86 6.91
C ASP A 78 -1.02 1.57 6.26
N VAL A 79 -1.09 0.47 7.03
CA VAL A 79 -0.79 -0.87 6.54
C VAL A 79 -1.79 -1.26 5.44
N GLY A 80 -1.32 -1.93 4.40
CA GLY A 80 -2.09 -2.26 3.21
C GLY A 80 -3.41 -2.97 3.47
N GLU A 81 -3.46 -3.89 4.44
CA GLU A 81 -4.66 -4.64 4.82
C GLU A 81 -5.69 -3.79 5.57
N LEU A 82 -5.22 -2.77 6.30
CA LEU A 82 -6.09 -1.86 7.05
C LEU A 82 -6.71 -0.79 6.15
N ILE A 83 -6.09 -0.46 5.02
CA ILE A 83 -6.61 0.51 4.06
C ILE A 83 -8.03 0.13 3.56
N PRO A 84 -8.28 -1.06 2.98
CA PRO A 84 -9.62 -1.43 2.52
C PRO A 84 -10.62 -1.51 3.69
N LEU A 85 -10.19 -1.96 4.86
CA LEU A 85 -11.01 -2.00 6.07
C LEU A 85 -11.45 -0.59 6.50
N LYS A 86 -10.51 0.36 6.57
CA LYS A 86 -10.79 1.76 6.88
C LYS A 86 -11.70 2.41 5.85
N ARG A 87 -11.47 2.15 4.55
CA ARG A 87 -12.35 2.64 3.47
C ARG A 87 -13.77 2.12 3.63
N TRP A 88 -13.92 0.85 3.98
CA TRP A 88 -15.23 0.25 4.23
C TRP A 88 -15.93 0.88 5.44
N LEU A 89 -15.17 1.26 6.48
CA LEU A 89 -15.68 1.94 7.66
C LEU A 89 -15.84 3.48 7.49
N GLY A 90 -15.53 4.04 6.32
CA GLY A 90 -15.58 5.48 6.09
C GLY A 90 -14.53 6.30 6.87
N LEU A 91 -13.47 5.65 7.36
CA LEU A 91 -12.41 6.28 8.14
C LEU A 91 -11.36 6.95 7.25
N PRO A 92 -10.67 7.99 7.74
CA PRO A 92 -9.57 8.61 7.01
C PRO A 92 -8.44 7.59 6.76
N VAL A 93 -7.93 7.58 5.52
CA VAL A 93 -6.90 6.67 5.04
C VAL A 93 -5.66 7.44 4.62
N VAL A 94 -4.51 7.02 5.15
CA VAL A 94 -3.21 7.59 4.79
C VAL A 94 -2.41 6.56 4.01
N ALA A 95 -2.51 6.57 2.67
CA ALA A 95 -1.80 5.62 1.82
C ALA A 95 -0.33 6.01 1.56
N ILE A 96 -0.04 7.31 1.52
CA ILE A 96 1.29 7.91 1.37
C ILE A 96 1.43 8.88 2.53
N ALA A 97 2.58 8.86 3.21
CA ALA A 97 2.79 9.75 4.34
C ALA A 97 2.82 11.22 3.89
N PRO A 98 2.26 12.17 4.68
CA PRO A 98 2.10 13.56 4.27
C PRO A 98 3.40 14.23 3.80
N GLN A 99 4.53 13.89 4.41
CA GLN A 99 5.85 14.43 4.07
C GLN A 99 6.38 13.99 2.70
N TYR A 100 5.80 12.94 2.09
CA TYR A 100 6.16 12.47 0.75
C TYR A 100 5.10 12.82 -0.30
N LEU A 101 4.05 13.57 0.09
CA LEU A 101 3.14 14.14 -0.89
C LEU A 101 3.90 15.18 -1.71
N PRO A 102 3.79 15.17 -3.05
CA PRO A 102 4.27 16.28 -3.86
C PRO A 102 3.63 17.56 -3.30
N VAL A 103 4.44 18.58 -3.00
CA VAL A 103 3.94 19.90 -2.63
C VAL A 103 2.99 20.29 -3.76
N ALA A 104 1.70 20.40 -3.45
CA ALA A 104 0.73 20.91 -4.41
C ALA A 104 1.23 22.30 -4.78
N ASN A 105 1.66 22.49 -6.02
CA ASN A 105 1.89 23.81 -6.57
C ASN A 105 0.67 24.67 -6.21
N ASP A 106 0.88 25.84 -5.64
CA ASP A 106 -0.15 26.80 -5.26
C ASP A 106 -1.10 27.09 -6.45
N SER A 107 -2.23 26.38 -6.57
CA SER A 107 -3.44 26.79 -7.33
C SER A 107 -4.50 25.69 -7.39
N HIS A 108 -5.38 25.72 -6.39
CA HIS A 108 -6.85 25.66 -6.46
C HIS A 108 -7.45 24.75 -5.38
N PRO A 109 -8.31 25.29 -4.49
CA PRO A 109 -9.14 24.46 -3.63
C PRO A 109 -10.10 23.67 -4.52
N GLN A 110 -10.06 22.34 -4.42
CA GLN A 110 -11.15 21.49 -4.90
C GLN A 110 -12.38 21.66 -3.99
N HIS A 111 -12.95 22.86 -3.99
CA HIS A 111 -14.31 23.10 -3.56
C HIS A 111 -15.23 22.93 -4.78
N GLN A 112 -16.36 22.26 -4.57
CA GLN A 112 -17.54 22.31 -5.44
C GLN A 112 -17.53 21.41 -6.71
N GLN A 113 -17.72 20.10 -6.53
CA GLN A 113 -18.56 19.35 -7.47
C GLN A 113 -20.01 19.39 -7.00
N ASN A 114 -20.72 20.46 -7.34
CA ASN A 114 -22.18 20.48 -7.44
C ASN A 114 -22.50 21.17 -8.78
N PRO A 115 -23.17 20.52 -9.75
CA PRO A 115 -23.62 21.20 -10.94
C PRO A 115 -24.83 22.07 -10.59
N VAL A 116 -24.67 23.38 -10.66
CA VAL A 116 -25.82 24.30 -10.74
C VAL A 116 -26.41 24.16 -12.13
N GLN A 117 -27.65 23.66 -12.22
CA GLN A 117 -28.40 23.65 -13.48
C GLN A 117 -28.81 25.09 -13.86
N PRO A 118 -28.65 25.52 -15.13
CA PRO A 118 -29.24 26.75 -15.61
C PRO A 118 -30.74 26.53 -15.82
N THR A 119 -31.55 27.39 -15.22
CA THR A 119 -32.96 27.60 -15.54
C THR A 119 -33.08 28.13 -16.97
N GLU A 120 -33.65 27.36 -17.89
CA GLU A 120 -34.11 27.88 -19.17
C GLU A 120 -35.54 28.41 -19.01
N HIS A 121 -35.66 29.74 -19.09
CA HIS A 121 -36.91 30.44 -19.35
C HIS A 121 -37.15 30.49 -20.86
N SER A 122 -38.32 30.02 -21.30
CA SER A 122 -39.15 30.64 -22.35
C SER A 122 -40.55 30.05 -22.32
#